data_AF-A0A940F360-F1
#
_entry.id   AF-A0A940F360-F1
#
_cell.length_a   1.000
_cell.length_b   1.000
_cell.length_c   1.000
_cell.angle_alpha   90.00
_cell.angle_beta   90.00
_cell.angle_gamma   90.00
#
_symmetry.space_group_name_H-M   'P 1'
#
loop_
_entity.id
_entity.type
_entity.pdbx_description
1 polymer ?
#
loop_
_entity_poly.entity_id
_entity_poly.type
_entity_poly.pdbx_seq_one_letter_code
_entity_poly.pdbx_strand_id
1 'polypeptide(L)'
;MLATEHFAEPLAAYRRLVEVAETELALVTAGHWDELARVHDAWGQALGALPAQPPAEAEPLLRRALALSEQTERSIAAARDDVLRELDGVGHKRAAGQAYRPAPAAPAPSQFNYSA
;
A
#
# COMPACT_ATOMS: atom_id res chain seq x y z
N MET A 1 -11.10 48.86 -0.05
CA MET A 1 -11.69 47.51 0.06
C MET A 1 -10.89 46.57 -0.85
N LEU A 2 -9.64 46.22 -0.49
CA LEU A 2 -8.73 45.39 -1.29
C LEU A 2 -7.75 44.63 -0.36
N ALA A 3 -8.25 43.71 0.47
CA ALA A 3 -7.38 42.98 1.41
C ALA A 3 -7.71 41.48 1.56
N THR A 4 -8.63 40.94 0.77
CA THR A 4 -9.09 39.54 0.93
C THR A 4 -8.52 38.55 -0.08
N GLU A 5 -7.88 39.00 -1.16
CA GLU A 5 -7.35 38.09 -2.19
C GLU A 5 -6.04 37.41 -1.76
N HIS A 6 -5.21 38.06 -0.94
CA HIS A 6 -3.90 37.53 -0.54
C HIS A 6 -3.96 36.48 0.58
N PHE A 7 -5.10 36.33 1.28
CA PHE A 7 -5.31 35.28 2.30
C PHE A 7 -5.91 33.98 1.72
N ALA A 8 -6.50 34.04 0.53
CA ALA A 8 -7.06 32.87 -0.15
C ALA A 8 -5.95 31.95 -0.72
N GLU A 9 -4.87 32.56 -1.22
CA GLU A 9 -3.65 31.89 -1.71
C GLU A 9 -2.93 31.03 -0.64
N PRO A 10 -2.59 31.54 0.57
CA PRO A 10 -1.81 30.78 1.54
C PRO A 10 -2.54 29.54 2.06
N LEU A 11 -3.88 29.56 2.12
CA LEU A 11 -4.67 28.37 2.48
C LEU A 11 -4.84 27.38 1.33
N ALA A 12 -4.63 27.79 0.07
CA ALA A 12 -4.77 26.91 -1.08
C ALA A 12 -3.74 25.77 -1.05
N ALA A 13 -2.50 26.05 -0.64
CA ALA A 13 -1.46 25.02 -0.47
C ALA A 13 -1.85 23.98 0.60
N TYR A 14 -2.43 24.40 1.72
CA TYR A 14 -2.90 23.48 2.77
C TYR A 14 -4.12 22.66 2.34
N ARG A 15 -5.06 23.27 1.60
CA ARG A 15 -6.19 22.52 1.01
C ARG A 15 -5.69 21.49 0.00
N ARG A 16 -4.68 21.86 -0.80
CA ARG A 16 -4.03 20.95 -1.74
C ARG A 16 -3.39 19.76 -1.05
N LEU A 17 -2.74 19.94 0.10
CA LEU A 17 -2.22 18.82 0.90
C LEU A 17 -3.33 17.85 1.31
N VAL A 18 -4.49 18.36 1.72
CA VAL A 18 -5.64 17.53 2.07
C VAL A 18 -6.15 16.75 0.84
N GLU A 19 -6.31 17.41 -0.31
CA GLU A 19 -6.73 16.75 -1.56
C GLU A 19 -5.76 15.64 -1.98
N VAL A 20 -4.45 15.88 -1.85
CA VAL A 20 -3.42 14.88 -2.16
C VAL A 20 -3.52 13.70 -1.19
N ALA A 21 -3.68 13.95 0.11
CA ALA A 21 -3.86 12.91 1.12
C ALA A 21 -5.13 12.06 0.90
N GLU A 22 -6.23 12.70 0.50
CA GLU A 22 -7.48 12.01 0.15
C GLU A 22 -7.31 11.14 -1.09
N THR A 23 -6.63 11.66 -2.11
CA THR A 23 -6.33 10.92 -3.34
C THR A 23 -5.43 9.72 -3.04
N GLU A 24 -4.43 9.88 -2.19
CA GLU A 24 -3.54 8.80 -1.75
C GLU A 24 -4.32 7.68 -1.08
N LEU A 25 -5.15 8.02 -0.09
CA LEU A 25 -5.98 7.05 0.62
C LEU A 25 -6.91 6.31 -0.35
N ALA A 26 -7.51 7.03 -1.29
CA ALA A 26 -8.40 6.42 -2.29
C ALA A 26 -7.65 5.41 -3.18
N LEU A 27 -6.45 5.77 -3.67
CA LEU A 27 -5.63 4.89 -4.50
C LEU A 27 -5.14 3.66 -3.74
N VAL A 28 -4.67 3.83 -2.51
CA VAL A 28 -4.26 2.72 -1.63
C VAL A 28 -5.43 1.78 -1.36
N THR A 29 -6.60 2.33 -1.04
CA THR A 29 -7.81 1.53 -0.78
C THR A 29 -8.29 0.80 -2.05
N ALA A 30 -8.10 1.39 -3.23
CA ALA A 30 -8.38 0.76 -4.51
C ALA A 30 -7.29 -0.22 -4.98
N GLY A 31 -6.14 -0.27 -4.31
CA GLY A 31 -4.99 -1.09 -4.71
C GLY A 31 -4.25 -0.58 -5.96
N HIS A 32 -4.39 0.70 -6.31
CA HIS A 32 -3.76 1.33 -7.47
C HIS A 32 -2.32 1.79 -7.14
N TRP A 33 -1.45 0.84 -6.83
CA TRP A 33 -0.09 1.11 -6.35
C TRP A 33 0.79 1.87 -7.35
N ASP A 34 0.59 1.65 -8.65
CA ASP A 34 1.39 2.28 -9.72
C ASP A 34 1.16 3.80 -9.80
N GLU A 35 0.01 4.29 -9.34
CA GLU A 35 -0.35 5.71 -9.38
C GLU A 35 0.24 6.51 -8.21
N LEU A 36 0.71 5.84 -7.15
CA LEU A 36 1.22 6.50 -5.94
C LEU A 36 2.48 7.33 -6.18
N ALA A 37 3.31 6.98 -7.16
CA ALA A 37 4.48 7.78 -7.52
C ALA A 37 4.07 9.22 -7.91
N ARG A 38 2.96 9.38 -8.65
CA ARG A 38 2.45 10.70 -9.04
C ARG A 38 1.92 11.48 -7.84
N VAL A 39 1.34 10.78 -6.87
CA VAL A 39 0.86 11.38 -5.61
C VAL A 39 2.03 11.89 -4.79
N HIS A 40 3.15 11.16 -4.76
CA HIS A 40 4.36 11.59 -4.08
C HIS A 40 4.94 12.89 -4.68
N ASP A 41 4.96 13.00 -6.00
CA ASP A 41 5.35 14.25 -6.68
C ASP A 41 4.41 15.41 -6.31
N ALA A 42 3.10 15.14 -6.23
CA ALA A 42 2.09 16.13 -5.85
C ALA A 42 2.26 16.59 -4.39
N TRP A 43 2.64 15.68 -3.47
CA TRP A 43 3.02 16.03 -2.10
C TRP A 43 4.22 16.98 -2.07
N GLY A 44 5.29 16.67 -2.82
CA GLY A 44 6.48 17.52 -2.89
C GLY A 44 6.17 18.93 -3.40
N GLN A 45 5.31 19.05 -4.42
CA GLN A 45 4.87 20.34 -4.94
C GLN A 45 4.01 21.11 -3.91
N ALA A 46 3.07 20.45 -3.26
CA ALA A 46 2.20 21.06 -2.27
C ALA A 46 2.98 21.55 -1.03
N LEU A 47 3.97 20.76 -0.58
CA LEU A 47 4.87 21.14 0.51
C LEU A 47 5.79 22.31 0.12
N GLY A 48 6.31 22.32 -1.12
CA GLY A 48 7.14 23.42 -1.63
C GLY A 48 6.38 24.74 -1.81
N ALA A 49 5.05 24.68 -1.94
CA ALA A 49 4.17 25.85 -2.04
C ALA A 49 3.72 26.40 -0.68
N LEU A 50 4.11 25.77 0.43
CA LEU A 50 3.71 26.22 1.76
C LEU A 50 4.36 27.57 2.11
N PRO A 51 3.59 28.50 2.72
CA PRO A 51 4.15 29.74 3.22
C PRO A 51 5.11 29.46 4.39
N ALA A 52 6.13 30.31 4.54
CA ALA A 52 7.11 30.19 5.62
C ALA A 52 6.48 30.31 7.03
N GLN A 53 5.34 30.98 7.15
CA GLN A 53 4.61 31.12 8.40
C GLN A 53 3.16 30.62 8.22
N PRO A 54 2.75 29.56 8.93
CA PRO A 54 1.41 29.01 8.79
C PRO A 54 0.37 29.97 9.39
N PRO A 55 -0.73 30.26 8.66
CA PRO A 55 -1.86 30.99 9.23
C PRO A 55 -2.60 30.12 10.25
N ALA A 56 -3.30 30.74 11.21
CA ALA A 56 -4.03 30.01 12.26
C ALA A 56 -5.11 29.08 11.66
N GLU A 57 -5.72 29.48 10.56
CA GLU A 57 -6.74 28.70 9.85
C GLU A 57 -6.18 27.45 9.15
N ALA A 58 -4.86 27.28 9.06
CA ALA A 58 -4.23 26.09 8.49
C ALA A 58 -4.21 24.90 9.46
N GLU A 59 -4.28 25.13 10.77
CA GLU A 59 -4.25 24.09 11.80
C GLU A 59 -5.26 22.94 11.55
N PRO A 60 -6.56 23.20 11.32
CA PRO A 60 -7.51 22.12 11.05
C PRO A 60 -7.22 21.35 9.76
N LEU A 61 -6.66 22.01 8.74
CA LEU A 61 -6.30 21.38 7.47
C LEU A 61 -5.09 20.46 7.65
N LEU A 62 -4.07 20.91 8.37
CA LEU A 62 -2.90 20.10 8.71
C LEU A 62 -3.28 18.88 9.56
N ARG A 63 -4.16 19.06 10.55
CA ARG A 63 -4.66 17.95 11.37
C ARG A 63 -5.41 16.93 10.52
N ARG A 64 -6.22 17.38 9.55
CA ARG A 64 -6.93 16.49 8.62
C ARG A 64 -5.96 15.73 7.70
N ALA A 65 -4.97 16.43 7.12
CA ALA A 65 -3.97 15.80 6.28
C ALA A 65 -3.17 14.73 7.05
N LEU A 66 -2.80 15.00 8.30
CA LEU A 66 -2.13 14.03 9.17
C LEU A 66 -3.01 12.80 9.43
N ALA A 67 -4.27 13.01 9.81
CA ALA A 67 -5.19 11.90 10.08
C ALA A 67 -5.42 11.01 8.84
N LEU A 68 -5.45 11.60 7.64
CA LEU A 68 -5.53 10.87 6.39
C LEU A 68 -4.24 10.07 6.12
N SER A 69 -3.07 10.67 6.34
CA SER A 69 -1.78 9.97 6.22
C SER A 69 -1.70 8.75 7.14
N GLU A 70 -2.09 8.89 8.41
CA GLU A 70 -2.14 7.79 9.38
C GLU A 70 -3.15 6.70 8.96
N GLN A 71 -4.23 7.08 8.28
CA GLN A 71 -5.18 6.12 7.73
C GLN A 71 -4.59 5.37 6.54
N THR A 72 -3.92 6.08 5.63
CA THR A 72 -3.21 5.49 4.49
C THR A 72 -2.16 4.48 4.95
N GLU A 73 -1.32 4.82 5.93
CA GLU A 73 -0.32 3.91 6.50
C GLU A 73 -0.93 2.60 7.01
N ARG A 74 -2.07 2.71 7.73
CA ARG A 74 -2.81 1.54 8.21
C ARG A 74 -3.35 0.69 7.06
N SER A 75 -3.88 1.31 6.02
CA SER A 75 -4.37 0.59 4.84
C SER A 75 -3.24 -0.13 4.09
N ILE A 76 -2.06 0.49 3.98
CA ILE A 76 -0.87 -0.15 3.38
C ILE A 76 -0.44 -1.36 4.22
N ALA A 77 -0.39 -1.21 5.55
CA ALA A 77 -0.02 -2.31 6.44
C ALA A 77 -0.99 -3.49 6.32
N ALA A 78 -2.30 -3.22 6.29
CA ALA A 78 -3.32 -4.24 6.10
C ALA A 78 -3.17 -4.96 4.74
N ALA A 79 -2.99 -4.20 3.65
CA ALA A 79 -2.77 -4.77 2.32
C ALA A 79 -1.51 -5.66 2.27
N ARG A 80 -0.43 -5.25 2.92
CA ARG A 80 0.79 -6.06 3.04
C ARG A 80 0.52 -7.37 3.79
N ASP A 81 -0.16 -7.31 4.92
CA ASP A 81 -0.46 -8.49 5.74
C ASP A 81 -1.38 -9.47 5.00
N ASP A 82 -2.29 -8.96 4.17
CA ASP A 82 -3.12 -9.78 3.28
C ASP A 82 -2.30 -10.52 2.23
N VAL A 83 -1.37 -9.82 1.56
CA VAL A 83 -0.46 -10.44 0.59
C VAL A 83 0.41 -11.52 1.23
N LEU A 84 0.95 -11.26 2.43
CA LEU A 84 1.75 -12.25 3.16
C LEU A 84 0.92 -13.51 3.49
N ARG A 85 -0.33 -13.33 3.93
CA ARG A 85 -1.24 -14.44 4.21
C ARG A 85 -1.56 -15.26 2.95
N GLU A 86 -1.72 -14.60 1.80
CA GLU A 86 -1.94 -15.28 0.53
C GLU A 86 -0.72 -16.12 0.12
N LEU A 87 0.49 -15.56 0.24
CA LEU A 87 1.74 -16.24 -0.07
C LEU A 87 1.96 -17.48 0.82
N ASP A 88 1.67 -17.36 2.12
CA ASP A 88 1.71 -18.49 3.04
C ASP A 88 0.73 -19.59 2.61
N GLY A 89 -0.48 -19.22 2.19
CA GLY A 89 -1.47 -20.14 1.65
C GLY A 89 -0.99 -20.86 0.38
N VAL A 90 -0.31 -20.16 -0.52
CA VAL A 90 0.29 -20.76 -1.73
C VAL A 90 1.41 -21.74 -1.38
N GLY A 91 2.25 -21.40 -0.40
CA GLY A 91 3.30 -22.29 0.12
C GLY A 91 2.72 -23.61 0.64
N HIS A 92 1.67 -23.52 1.46
CA HIS A 92 0.98 -24.70 1.99
C HIS A 92 0.34 -25.57 0.89
N LYS A 93 -0.31 -24.94 -0.11
CA LYS A 93 -0.91 -25.67 -1.24
C LYS A 93 0.15 -26.42 -2.06
N ARG A 94 1.32 -25.82 -2.28
CA ARG A 94 2.44 -26.48 -2.98
C ARG A 94 2.99 -27.65 -2.17
N ALA A 95 3.15 -27.49 -0.86
CA ALA A 95 3.59 -28.57 0.02
C ALA A 95 2.61 -29.76 0.01
N ALA A 96 1.30 -29.49 0.10
CA ALA A 96 0.28 -30.52 -0.01
C ALA A 96 0.28 -31.21 -1.38
N GLY A 97 0.45 -30.46 -2.47
CA GLY A 97 0.56 -31.03 -3.82
C GLY A 97 1.78 -31.93 -4.00
N GLN A 98 2.91 -31.63 -3.34
CA GLN A 98 4.10 -32.49 -3.35
C GLN A 98 3.89 -33.79 -2.57
N ALA A 99 3.11 -33.76 -1.48
CA ALA A 99 2.76 -34.96 -0.73
C ALA A 99 1.90 -35.95 -1.52
N TYR A 100 1.14 -35.46 -2.51
CA TYR A 100 0.38 -36.30 -3.45
C TYR A 100 1.19 -36.81 -4.65
N ARG A 101 2.51 -36.57 -4.71
CA ARG A 101 3.36 -37.16 -5.74
C ARG A 101 3.31 -38.68 -5.60
N PRO A 102 2.82 -39.43 -6.60
CA PRO A 102 2.67 -40.88 -6.47
C PRO A 102 4.03 -41.50 -6.20
N ALA A 103 4.08 -42.39 -5.20
CA ALA A 103 5.29 -43.12 -4.85
C ALA A 103 5.84 -43.82 -6.10
N PRO A 104 7.17 -43.76 -6.36
CA PRO A 104 7.76 -44.52 -7.43
C PRO A 104 7.40 -46.00 -7.23
N ALA A 105 6.87 -46.62 -8.28
CA ALA A 105 6.45 -48.02 -8.26
C ALA A 105 7.57 -48.88 -7.68
N ALA A 106 7.24 -49.68 -6.66
CA ALA A 106 8.19 -50.54 -5.99
C ALA A 106 8.92 -51.43 -7.03
N PRO A 107 10.25 -51.56 -6.94
CA PRO A 107 10.99 -52.42 -7.86
C PRO A 107 10.47 -53.87 -7.72
N ALA A 108 10.19 -54.50 -8.87
CA ALA A 108 9.66 -55.85 -8.94
C ALA A 108 10.58 -56.83 -8.16
N PRO A 109 10.01 -57.81 -7.44
CA PRO A 109 10.80 -58.76 -6.68
C PRO A 109 11.70 -59.58 -7.61
N SER A 110 13.01 -59.48 -7.37
CA SER A 110 14.04 -60.27 -8.06
C SER A 110 13.76 -61.76 -7.84
N GLN A 111 13.37 -62.46 -8.90
CA GLN A 111 13.26 -63.91 -8.88
C GLN A 111 14.65 -64.52 -8.71
N PHE A 112 14.98 -64.91 -7.48
CA PHE A 112 16.14 -65.75 -7.20
C PHE A 112 15.88 -67.13 -7.79
N ASN A 113 16.46 -67.40 -8.96
CA ASN A 113 16.51 -68.73 -9.54
C ASN A 113 17.47 -69.60 -8.72
N TYR A 114 16.92 -70.52 -7.93
CA TYR A 114 17.65 -71.70 -7.48
C TYR A 114 17.56 -72.76 -8.59
N SER A 115 18.65 -72.97 -9.31
CA SER A 115 18.86 -74.18 -10.12
C SER A 115 19.49 -75.27 -9.25
N ALA A 116 18.91 -76.46 -9.34
CA ALA A 116 19.23 -77.68 -8.60
C ALA A 116 20.52 -78.37 -9.09
#